data_AF-A0A1Y1I439-F1
#
_entry.id   AF-A0A1Y1I439-F1
#
_cell.length_a   1.000
_cell.length_b   1.000
_cell.length_c   1.000
_cell.angle_alpha   90.00
_cell.angle_beta   90.00
_cell.angle_gamma   90.00
#
_symmetry.space_group_name_H-M   'P 1'
#
loop_
_entity.id
_entity.type
_entity.pdbx_description
1 polymer ?
#
loop_
_entity_poly.entity_id
_entity_poly.type
_entity_poly.pdbx_seq_one_letter_code
_entity_poly.pdbx_strand_id
1 'polypeptide(L)'
;MSQYTLTGFDASAHMSEETKNADVSGPLGILLAIGVSFVVGLAYILALLFSIQDPAYLVDASNETGGYAGAQVFFDAFHARYGSGTGGIVSLGIIIGAVFFCGLGSVTSSSRMVWAFSRDGALPLSPVWHHVNPIFKVPVNAVWLICLLAFLLGLPSLHNTVAFLAVTSIAVIGLYISYGLPILFKLLFARKTFVRGPFHLGPFSDIIGIVAILWICFITVIFVLPTAYPVTELNLNYASAAVGGTIVLAGGYWLIDARRWFKGPIANVTTDTYRSADGKM
;
A
#
# COMPACT_ATOMS: atom_id res chain seq x y z
N MET A 1 3.50 1.61 -13.34
CA MET A 1 2.99 2.63 -12.39
C MET A 1 1.49 2.52 -12.10
N SER A 2 0.64 1.98 -13.00
CA SER A 2 -0.81 1.84 -12.77
C SER A 2 -1.17 1.09 -11.49
N GLN A 3 -0.34 0.13 -11.07
CA GLN A 3 -0.61 -0.66 -9.87
C GLN A 3 -0.41 0.10 -8.55
N TYR A 4 0.33 1.20 -8.57
CA TYR A 4 0.51 2.07 -7.40
C TYR A 4 -0.81 2.72 -6.95
N THR A 5 -1.77 2.91 -7.86
CA THR A 5 -3.06 3.51 -7.51
C THR A 5 -4.03 2.55 -6.83
N LEU A 6 -3.75 1.24 -6.88
CA LEU A 6 -4.55 0.17 -6.28
C LEU A 6 -3.85 -0.46 -5.06
N THR A 7 -3.03 0.31 -4.34
CA THR A 7 -2.43 -0.11 -3.07
C THR A 7 -3.21 0.41 -1.86
N GLY A 8 -3.10 -0.26 -0.70
CA GLY A 8 -3.67 0.22 0.55
C GLY A 8 -5.16 -0.12 0.77
N PHE A 9 -5.75 -0.95 -0.09
CA PHE A 9 -7.11 -1.47 0.10
C PHE A 9 -7.25 -2.29 1.40
N ASP A 10 -6.15 -2.83 1.93
CA ASP A 10 -6.08 -3.58 3.19
C ASP A 10 -5.98 -2.69 4.44
N ALA A 11 -5.97 -1.36 4.28
CA ALA A 11 -6.01 -0.41 5.40
C ALA A 11 -7.15 -0.70 6.39
N SER A 12 -8.30 -1.18 5.89
CA SER A 12 -9.43 -1.61 6.71
C SER A 12 -9.09 -2.79 7.63
N ALA A 13 -8.21 -3.70 7.21
CA ALA A 13 -7.77 -4.84 8.02
C ALA A 13 -6.92 -4.36 9.21
N HIS A 14 -6.06 -3.36 9.01
CA HIS A 14 -5.21 -2.80 10.08
C HIS A 14 -5.99 -2.04 11.15
N MET A 15 -7.23 -1.63 10.85
CA MET A 15 -8.13 -0.95 11.79
C MET A 15 -9.24 -1.88 12.33
N SER A 16 -9.08 -3.20 12.18
CA SER A 16 -10.10 -4.17 12.59
C SER A 16 -10.41 -4.12 14.09
N GLU A 17 -9.41 -3.85 14.95
CA GLU A 17 -9.60 -3.75 16.41
C GLU A 17 -10.57 -2.60 16.81
N GLU A 18 -10.74 -1.60 15.95
CA GLU A 18 -11.62 -0.44 16.17
C GLU A 18 -12.91 -0.51 15.33
N THR A 19 -13.06 -1.55 14.51
CA THR A 19 -14.16 -1.70 13.55
C THR A 19 -15.29 -2.54 14.13
N LYS A 20 -16.53 -2.03 14.09
CA LYS A 20 -17.71 -2.82 14.45
C LYS A 20 -17.94 -3.92 13.41
N ASN A 21 -18.17 -5.15 13.88
CA ASN A 21 -18.35 -6.34 13.03
C ASN A 21 -17.17 -6.55 12.07
N ALA A 22 -15.93 -6.42 12.56
CA ALA A 22 -14.71 -6.48 11.75
C ALA A 22 -14.62 -7.73 10.85
N ASP A 23 -15.13 -8.87 11.33
CA ASP A 23 -15.10 -10.15 10.60
C ASP A 23 -15.85 -10.14 9.26
N VAL A 24 -16.79 -9.21 9.07
CA VAL A 24 -17.55 -9.02 7.83
C VAL A 24 -17.25 -7.66 7.19
N SER A 25 -17.22 -6.60 8.00
CA SER A 25 -16.97 -5.22 7.54
C SER A 25 -15.59 -5.05 6.91
N GLY A 26 -14.55 -5.71 7.45
CA GLY A 26 -13.19 -5.63 6.92
C GLY A 26 -13.09 -6.17 5.50
N PRO A 27 -13.44 -7.45 5.25
CA PRO A 27 -13.42 -8.05 3.92
C PRO A 27 -14.34 -7.34 2.92
N LEU A 28 -15.54 -6.92 3.34
CA LEU A 28 -16.46 -6.16 2.49
C LEU A 28 -15.86 -4.80 2.10
N GLY A 29 -15.22 -4.11 3.05
CA GLY A 29 -14.54 -2.83 2.81
C GLY A 29 -13.46 -2.95 1.75
N ILE A 30 -12.66 -4.02 1.79
CA ILE A 30 -11.63 -4.30 0.77
C ILE A 30 -12.27 -4.45 -0.62
N LEU A 31 -13.33 -5.26 -0.74
CA LEU A 31 -14.01 -5.49 -2.02
C LEU A 31 -14.68 -4.23 -2.56
N LEU A 32 -15.33 -3.45 -1.71
CA LEU A 32 -15.94 -2.18 -2.10
C LEU A 32 -14.89 -1.16 -2.53
N ALA A 33 -13.77 -1.05 -1.81
CA ALA A 33 -12.68 -0.15 -2.18
C ALA A 33 -12.12 -0.49 -3.57
N ILE A 34 -11.88 -1.77 -3.85
CA ILE A 34 -11.42 -2.24 -5.17
C ILE A 34 -12.47 -1.97 -6.26
N GLY A 35 -13.74 -2.31 -5.99
CA GLY A 35 -14.84 -2.12 -6.95
C GLY A 35 -15.06 -0.65 -7.32
N VAL A 36 -15.10 0.24 -6.33
CA VAL A 36 -15.25 1.68 -6.56
C VAL A 36 -14.02 2.24 -7.29
N SER A 37 -12.81 1.84 -6.89
CA SER A 37 -11.58 2.28 -7.56
C SER A 37 -11.53 1.84 -9.01
N PHE A 38 -12.03 0.65 -9.34
CA PHE A 38 -12.12 0.18 -10.71
C PHE A 38 -13.08 1.04 -11.55
N VAL A 39 -14.31 1.26 -11.07
CA VAL A 39 -15.32 2.02 -11.83
C VAL A 39 -14.92 3.49 -12.00
N VAL A 40 -14.55 4.15 -10.90
CA VAL A 40 -14.17 5.57 -10.92
C VAL A 40 -12.84 5.77 -11.64
N GLY A 41 -11.86 4.89 -11.39
CA GLY A 41 -10.55 4.93 -12.06
C GLY A 41 -10.67 4.72 -13.57
N LEU A 42 -11.51 3.78 -14.01
CA LEU A 42 -11.78 3.56 -15.43
C LEU A 42 -12.43 4.79 -16.08
N ALA A 43 -13.48 5.34 -15.44
CA ALA A 43 -14.14 6.54 -15.93
C ALA A 43 -13.17 7.73 -16.04
N TYR A 44 -12.31 7.91 -15.03
CA TYR A 44 -11.28 8.95 -15.00
C TYR A 44 -10.24 8.78 -16.12
N ILE A 45 -9.70 7.58 -16.29
CA ILE A 45 -8.72 7.28 -17.35
C ILE A 45 -9.33 7.52 -18.73
N LEU A 46 -10.57 7.07 -18.97
CA LEU A 46 -11.27 7.32 -20.22
C LEU A 46 -11.45 8.82 -20.47
N ALA A 47 -11.85 9.58 -19.46
CA ALA A 47 -12.02 11.03 -19.59
C ALA A 47 -10.70 11.73 -19.96
N LEU A 48 -9.59 11.34 -19.32
CA LEU A 48 -8.26 11.86 -19.67
C LEU A 48 -7.88 11.50 -21.10
N LEU A 49 -8.02 10.23 -21.51
CA LEU A 49 -7.65 9.77 -22.85
C LEU A 49 -8.41 10.51 -23.96
N PHE A 50 -9.70 10.75 -23.77
CA PHE A 50 -10.52 11.52 -24.73
C PHE A 50 -10.21 13.02 -24.73
N SER A 51 -9.54 13.54 -23.69
CA SER A 51 -9.17 14.95 -23.59
C SER A 51 -7.81 15.27 -24.23
N ILE A 52 -6.98 14.26 -24.48
CA ILE A 52 -5.66 14.44 -25.11
C ILE A 52 -5.82 14.91 -26.55
N GLN A 53 -5.24 16.06 -26.88
CA GLN A 53 -5.22 16.62 -28.24
C GLN A 53 -3.97 16.18 -29.00
N ASP A 54 -2.79 16.38 -28.42
CA ASP A 54 -1.51 15.98 -28.99
C ASP A 54 -0.68 15.16 -27.98
N PRO A 55 -0.53 13.84 -28.21
CA PRO A 55 0.27 12.98 -27.34
C PRO A 55 1.76 13.35 -27.27
N ALA A 56 2.32 13.94 -28.33
CA ALA A 56 3.75 14.28 -28.38
C ALA A 56 4.06 15.53 -27.55
N TYR A 57 3.18 16.54 -27.61
CA TYR A 57 3.31 17.77 -26.81
C TYR A 57 3.08 17.53 -25.32
N LEU A 58 2.30 16.51 -24.97
CA LEU A 58 1.88 16.19 -23.61
C LEU A 58 3.04 15.83 -22.67
N VAL A 59 4.07 15.21 -23.22
CA VAL A 59 5.26 14.74 -22.50
C VAL A 59 6.49 15.62 -22.74
N ASP A 60 6.34 16.68 -23.55
CA ASP A 60 7.43 17.58 -23.86
C ASP A 60 7.80 18.43 -22.64
N ALA A 61 9.09 18.44 -22.29
CA ALA A 61 9.60 19.22 -21.17
C ALA A 61 9.48 20.74 -21.39
N SER A 62 9.32 21.20 -22.64
CA SER A 62 9.08 22.62 -22.94
C SER A 62 7.63 23.07 -22.83
N ASN A 63 6.69 22.18 -22.49
CA ASN A 63 5.29 22.56 -22.34
C ASN A 63 5.05 23.41 -21.07
N GLU A 64 3.87 24.01 -20.98
CA GLU A 64 3.47 24.94 -19.92
C GLU A 64 3.49 24.30 -18.52
N THR A 65 3.50 22.97 -18.45
CA THR A 65 3.53 22.19 -17.22
C THR A 65 4.83 21.40 -17.03
N GLY A 66 5.88 21.64 -17.82
CA GLY A 66 7.21 21.03 -17.66
C GLY A 66 7.26 19.52 -17.86
N GLY A 67 6.43 18.96 -18.74
CA GLY A 67 6.38 17.53 -19.08
C GLY A 67 5.49 16.69 -18.17
N TYR A 68 4.75 17.29 -17.23
CA TYR A 68 3.79 16.58 -16.39
C TYR A 68 2.47 16.33 -17.14
N ALA A 69 2.42 15.20 -17.85
CA ALA A 69 1.27 14.72 -18.63
C ALA A 69 -0.11 14.99 -18.02
N GLY A 70 -0.29 14.64 -16.73
CA GLY A 70 -1.56 14.85 -16.04
C GLY A 70 -1.93 16.33 -15.91
N ALA A 71 -0.97 17.19 -15.54
CA ALA A 71 -1.18 18.62 -15.39
C ALA A 71 -1.47 19.28 -16.75
N GLN A 72 -0.77 18.86 -17.81
CA GLN A 72 -0.98 19.39 -19.16
C GLN A 72 -2.40 19.12 -19.67
N VAL A 73 -2.95 17.91 -19.46
CA VAL A 73 -4.34 17.60 -19.87
C VAL A 73 -5.34 18.55 -19.22
N PHE A 74 -5.18 18.85 -17.92
CA PHE A 74 -6.05 19.80 -17.23
C PHE A 74 -5.85 21.23 -17.76
N PHE A 75 -4.62 21.63 -18.07
CA PHE A 75 -4.32 22.94 -18.65
C PHE A 75 -4.99 23.09 -20.02
N ASP A 76 -4.79 22.13 -20.92
CA ASP A 76 -5.31 22.14 -22.29
C ASP A 76 -6.84 22.13 -22.31
N ALA A 77 -7.47 21.29 -21.46
CA ALA A 77 -8.93 21.21 -21.35
C ALA A 77 -9.55 22.55 -20.93
N PHE A 78 -8.93 23.25 -19.97
CA PHE A 78 -9.39 24.57 -19.53
C PHE A 78 -9.06 25.66 -20.55
N HIS A 79 -7.89 25.59 -21.19
CA HIS A 79 -7.49 26.53 -22.23
C HIS A 79 -8.46 26.49 -23.43
N ALA A 80 -8.82 25.29 -23.90
CA ALA A 80 -9.76 25.10 -25.00
C ALA A 80 -11.17 25.65 -24.70
N ARG A 81 -11.59 25.65 -23.42
CA ARG A 81 -12.94 26.06 -23.00
C ARG A 81 -13.05 27.53 -22.59
N TYR A 82 -12.05 28.05 -21.88
CA TYR A 82 -12.10 29.35 -21.21
C TYR A 82 -11.03 30.34 -21.71
N GLY A 83 -10.16 29.93 -22.64
CA GLY A 83 -9.06 30.75 -23.16
C GLY A 83 -7.90 30.97 -22.18
N SER A 84 -7.98 30.41 -20.96
CA SER A 84 -6.93 30.46 -19.94
C SER A 84 -6.82 29.11 -19.24
N GLY A 85 -5.61 28.56 -19.17
CA GLY A 85 -5.32 27.27 -18.53
C GLY A 85 -5.08 27.37 -17.01
N THR A 86 -5.07 28.58 -16.43
CA THR A 86 -4.84 28.80 -15.00
C THR A 86 -5.87 28.07 -14.12
N GLY A 87 -7.13 27.99 -14.57
CA GLY A 87 -8.18 27.26 -13.86
C GLY A 87 -7.90 25.75 -13.77
N GLY A 88 -7.30 25.18 -14.81
CA GLY A 88 -6.88 23.78 -14.83
C GLY A 88 -5.77 23.50 -13.82
N ILE A 89 -4.77 24.38 -13.72
CA ILE A 89 -3.68 24.27 -12.74
C ILE A 89 -4.22 24.39 -11.31
N VAL A 90 -5.12 25.34 -11.04
CA VAL A 90 -5.72 25.51 -9.71
C VAL A 90 -6.52 24.27 -9.30
N SER A 91 -7.17 23.59 -10.25
CA SER A 91 -7.90 22.34 -9.98
C SER A 91 -7.01 21.20 -9.46
N LEU A 92 -5.70 21.22 -9.77
CA LEU A 92 -4.73 20.27 -9.22
C LEU A 92 -4.57 20.39 -7.71
N GLY A 93 -4.97 21.53 -7.11
CA GLY A 93 -5.03 21.69 -5.65
C GLY A 93 -5.95 20.66 -4.98
N ILE A 94 -7.01 20.21 -5.66
CA ILE A 94 -7.89 19.13 -5.17
C ILE A 94 -7.12 17.81 -5.10
N ILE A 95 -6.28 17.53 -6.11
CA ILE A 95 -5.44 16.33 -6.16
C ILE A 95 -4.40 16.37 -5.03
N ILE A 96 -3.78 17.52 -4.79
CA ILE A 96 -2.84 17.71 -3.67
C ILE A 96 -3.54 17.41 -2.34
N GLY A 97 -4.75 17.94 -2.14
CA GLY A 97 -5.56 17.63 -0.95
C GLY A 97 -5.88 16.14 -0.81
N ALA A 98 -6.27 15.47 -1.90
CA ALA A 98 -6.55 14.04 -1.89
C ALA A 98 -5.30 13.21 -1.54
N VAL A 99 -4.13 13.54 -2.08
CA VAL A 99 -2.86 12.89 -1.76
C VAL A 99 -2.49 13.11 -0.30
N PHE A 100 -2.73 14.31 0.25
CA PHE A 100 -2.50 14.59 1.67
C PHE A 100 -3.35 13.69 2.58
N PHE A 101 -4.65 13.54 2.29
CA PHE A 101 -5.52 12.65 3.05
C PHE A 101 -5.14 11.17 2.92
N CYS A 102 -4.70 10.74 1.73
CA CYS A 102 -4.16 9.39 1.51
C CYS A 102 -2.91 9.15 2.36
N GLY A 103 -2.00 10.12 2.44
CA GLY A 103 -0.82 10.08 3.29
C GLY A 103 -1.19 9.95 4.78
N LEU A 104 -2.13 10.75 5.26
CA LEU A 104 -2.64 10.66 6.64
C LEU A 104 -3.22 9.27 6.96
N GLY A 105 -4.00 8.70 6.05
CA GLY A 105 -4.53 7.34 6.19
C GLY A 105 -3.43 6.28 6.25
N SER A 106 -2.40 6.42 5.39
CA SER A 106 -1.26 5.50 5.33
C SER A 106 -0.41 5.54 6.60
N VAL A 107 -0.15 6.72 7.16
CA VAL A 107 0.55 6.89 8.44
C VAL A 107 -0.25 6.27 9.58
N THR A 108 -1.56 6.49 9.60
CA THR A 108 -2.46 5.93 10.61
C THR A 108 -2.41 4.40 10.60
N SER A 109 -2.61 3.78 9.43
CA SER A 109 -2.56 2.32 9.27
C SER A 109 -1.18 1.75 9.64
N SER A 110 -0.10 2.35 9.15
CA SER A 110 1.27 1.90 9.45
C SER A 110 1.58 1.97 10.95
N SER A 111 1.10 2.99 11.65
CA SER A 111 1.34 3.17 13.10
C SER A 111 0.70 2.08 13.94
N ARG A 112 -0.48 1.59 13.51
CA ARG A 112 -1.14 0.44 14.14
C ARG A 112 -0.35 -0.85 13.94
N MET A 113 0.21 -1.04 12.76
CA MET A 113 1.07 -2.20 12.49
C MET A 113 2.31 -2.19 13.38
N VAL A 114 3.02 -1.05 13.48
CA VAL A 114 4.19 -0.90 14.38
C VAL A 114 3.80 -1.16 15.83
N TRP A 115 2.67 -0.62 16.29
CA TRP A 115 2.18 -0.86 17.64
C TRP A 115 1.85 -2.33 17.91
N ALA A 116 1.18 -3.02 16.99
CA ALA A 116 0.84 -4.43 17.10
C ALA A 116 2.10 -5.31 17.14
N PHE A 117 3.08 -5.06 16.27
CA PHE A 117 4.37 -5.77 16.31
C PHE A 117 5.15 -5.46 17.61
N SER A 118 5.07 -4.24 18.11
CA SER A 118 5.69 -3.86 19.37
C SER A 118 5.04 -4.54 20.58
N ARG A 119 3.72 -4.73 20.56
CA ARG A 119 2.97 -5.49 21.57
C ARG A 119 3.46 -6.94 21.66
N ASP A 120 3.72 -7.56 20.50
CA ASP A 120 4.22 -8.93 20.41
C ASP A 120 5.74 -9.03 20.67
N GLY A 121 6.39 -7.92 21.06
CA GLY A 121 7.81 -7.86 21.36
C GLY A 121 8.71 -7.97 20.12
N ALA A 122 8.15 -7.89 18.91
CA ALA A 122 8.85 -8.15 17.65
C ALA A 122 9.85 -7.05 17.23
N LEU A 123 9.77 -5.86 17.85
CA LEU A 123 10.59 -4.70 17.52
C LEU A 123 11.65 -4.40 18.59
N PRO A 124 12.86 -3.96 18.21
CA PRO A 124 13.82 -3.42 19.15
C PRO A 124 13.23 -2.18 19.83
N LEU A 125 13.43 -2.05 21.15
CA LEU A 125 12.78 -1.02 21.98
C LEU A 125 11.25 -1.13 22.02
N SER A 126 10.70 -2.35 21.94
CA SER A 126 9.26 -2.63 22.06
C SER A 126 8.52 -1.93 23.22
N PRO A 127 9.12 -1.63 24.40
CA PRO A 127 8.41 -0.88 25.43
C PRO A 127 8.09 0.57 25.04
N VAL A 128 8.91 1.17 24.16
CA VAL A 128 8.77 2.58 23.75
C VAL A 128 7.67 2.74 22.69
N TRP A 129 7.59 1.81 21.74
CA TRP A 129 6.63 1.88 20.63
C TRP A 129 5.25 1.33 20.99
N HIS A 130 5.16 0.45 22.00
CA HIS A 130 3.88 -0.07 22.50
C HIS A 130 3.10 0.95 23.33
N HIS A 131 3.74 2.02 23.82
CA HIS A 131 3.10 3.00 24.69
C HIS A 131 1.97 3.77 23.96
N VAL A 132 0.74 3.58 24.42
CA VAL A 132 -0.45 4.29 23.93
C VAL A 132 -0.71 5.50 24.83
N ASN A 133 -0.86 6.67 24.22
CA ASN A 133 -1.14 7.88 24.99
C ASN A 133 -2.56 7.81 25.59
N PRO A 134 -2.74 8.07 26.90
CA PRO A 134 -4.03 7.91 27.59
C PRO A 134 -5.09 8.94 27.16
N ILE A 135 -4.68 10.12 26.66
CA ILE A 135 -5.59 11.19 26.23
C ILE A 135 -6.08 10.92 24.80
N PHE A 136 -5.13 10.68 23.89
CA PHE A 136 -5.43 10.54 22.47
C PHE A 136 -5.78 9.10 22.05
N LYS A 137 -5.54 8.11 22.92
CA LYS A 137 -5.74 6.67 22.66
C LYS A 137 -5.03 6.17 21.39
N VAL A 138 -3.90 6.81 21.02
CA VAL A 138 -3.06 6.47 19.86
C VAL A 138 -1.59 6.31 20.26
N PRO A 139 -0.82 5.45 19.56
CA PRO A 139 0.61 5.25 19.80
C PRO A 139 1.42 6.38 19.15
N VAL A 140 1.52 7.53 19.82
CA VAL A 140 2.18 8.74 19.28
C VAL A 140 3.65 8.49 18.90
N ASN A 141 4.38 7.68 19.67
CA ASN A 141 5.77 7.35 19.38
C ASN A 141 5.92 6.57 18.06
N ALA A 142 4.99 5.65 17.78
CA ALA A 142 4.98 4.88 16.53
C ALA A 142 4.66 5.78 15.33
N VAL A 143 3.75 6.76 15.49
CA VAL A 143 3.43 7.74 14.44
C VAL A 143 4.68 8.55 14.08
N TRP A 144 5.39 9.11 15.06
CA TRP A 144 6.61 9.88 14.80
C TRP A 144 7.71 9.04 14.17
N LEU A 145 7.87 7.78 14.57
CA LEU A 145 8.81 6.86 13.93
C LEU A 145 8.51 6.71 12.44
N ILE A 146 7.25 6.47 12.08
CA ILE A 146 6.86 6.31 10.66
C ILE A 146 7.02 7.61 9.90
N CYS A 147 6.64 8.75 10.46
CA CYS A 147 6.86 10.05 9.84
C CYS A 147 8.35 10.31 9.57
N LEU A 148 9.22 9.98 10.54
CA LEU A 148 10.67 10.14 10.38
C LEU A 148 11.23 9.18 9.33
N LEU A 149 10.82 7.91 9.33
CA LEU A 149 11.24 6.94 8.33
C LEU A 149 10.75 7.33 6.92
N ALA A 150 9.50 7.77 6.79
CA ALA A 150 8.94 8.26 5.53
C ALA A 150 9.67 9.52 5.04
N PHE A 151 10.02 10.44 5.94
CA PHE A 151 10.82 11.62 5.62
C PHE A 151 12.21 11.22 5.10
N LEU A 152 12.92 10.32 5.79
CA LEU A 152 14.23 9.83 5.39
C LEU A 152 14.20 9.10 4.04
N LEU A 153 13.17 8.28 3.80
CA LEU A 153 12.95 7.61 2.51
C LEU A 153 12.54 8.58 1.39
N GLY A 154 11.97 9.72 1.74
CA GLY A 154 11.61 10.80 0.82
C GLY A 154 12.80 11.66 0.40
N LEU A 155 13.83 11.82 1.23
CA LEU A 155 14.98 12.68 0.94
C LEU A 155 15.65 12.40 -0.42
N PRO A 156 15.91 11.14 -0.83
CA PRO A 156 16.52 10.86 -2.14
C PRO A 156 15.69 11.35 -3.33
N SER A 157 14.36 11.42 -3.20
CA SER A 157 13.47 11.87 -4.28
C SER A 157 13.60 13.35 -4.60
N LEU A 158 14.17 14.17 -3.69
CA LEU A 158 14.44 15.58 -3.94
C LEU A 158 15.59 15.81 -4.93
N HIS A 159 16.49 14.82 -5.08
CA HIS A 159 17.68 14.96 -5.90
C HIS A 159 17.49 14.44 -7.33
N ASN A 160 16.76 13.33 -7.50
CA ASN A 160 16.59 12.69 -8.80
C ASN A 160 15.20 12.04 -8.95
N THR A 161 14.56 12.25 -10.10
CA THR A 161 13.29 11.60 -10.49
C THR A 161 13.41 10.08 -10.57
N VAL A 162 14.60 9.56 -10.89
CA VAL A 162 14.91 8.12 -10.85
C VAL A 162 14.75 7.56 -9.43
N ALA A 163 15.18 8.32 -8.42
CA ALA A 163 15.05 7.90 -7.02
C ALA A 163 13.57 7.83 -6.61
N PHE A 164 12.73 8.78 -7.06
CA PHE A 164 11.28 8.72 -6.84
C PHE A 164 10.64 7.48 -7.48
N LEU A 165 11.01 7.16 -8.72
CA LEU A 165 10.51 5.96 -9.42
C LEU A 165 10.98 4.66 -8.75
N ALA A 166 12.21 4.64 -8.24
CA ALA A 166 12.74 3.51 -7.49
C ALA A 166 11.98 3.31 -6.17
N VAL A 167 11.77 4.37 -5.38
CA VAL A 167 11.05 4.31 -4.10
C VAL A 167 9.62 3.82 -4.28
N THR A 168 8.90 4.36 -5.27
CA THR A 168 7.53 3.93 -5.57
C THR A 168 7.48 2.47 -6.03
N SER A 169 8.45 2.03 -6.84
CA SER A 169 8.57 0.62 -7.25
C SER A 169 8.82 -0.32 -6.07
N ILE A 170 9.71 0.06 -5.14
CA ILE A 170 10.00 -0.70 -3.92
C ILE A 170 8.74 -0.81 -3.06
N ALA A 171 8.01 0.29 -2.87
CA ALA A 171 6.78 0.30 -2.09
C ALA A 171 5.73 -0.66 -2.67
N VAL A 172 5.53 -0.65 -3.99
CA VAL A 172 4.59 -1.56 -4.67
C VAL A 172 5.03 -3.01 -4.50
N ILE A 173 6.26 -3.35 -4.88
CA ILE A 173 6.74 -4.74 -4.83
C ILE A 173 6.72 -5.26 -3.38
N GLY A 174 7.18 -4.46 -2.41
CA GLY A 174 7.19 -4.83 -1.00
C GLY A 174 5.79 -5.13 -0.46
N LEU A 175 4.82 -4.27 -0.77
CA LEU A 175 3.42 -4.49 -0.38
C LEU A 175 2.83 -5.75 -1.02
N TYR A 176 3.04 -5.97 -2.32
CA TYR A 176 2.51 -7.15 -2.99
C TYR A 176 3.14 -8.46 -2.51
N ILE A 177 4.43 -8.48 -2.22
CA ILE A 177 5.08 -9.63 -1.58
C ILE A 177 4.47 -9.87 -0.19
N SER A 178 4.26 -8.81 0.59
CA SER A 178 3.59 -8.89 1.90
C SER A 178 2.18 -9.49 1.79
N TYR A 179 1.39 -9.10 0.78
CA TYR A 179 0.08 -9.70 0.52
C TYR A 179 0.16 -11.15 0.05
N GLY A 180 1.19 -11.50 -0.71
CA GLY A 180 1.39 -12.85 -1.23
C GLY A 180 1.77 -13.88 -0.16
N LEU A 181 2.52 -13.47 0.87
CA LEU A 181 3.02 -14.37 1.92
C LEU A 181 1.90 -15.08 2.70
N PRO A 182 0.88 -14.38 3.27
CA PRO A 182 -0.25 -15.05 3.93
C PRO A 182 -1.03 -15.99 3.01
N ILE A 183 -1.22 -15.61 1.73
CA ILE A 183 -1.93 -16.43 0.74
C ILE A 183 -1.14 -17.72 0.48
N LEU A 184 0.17 -17.60 0.31
CA LEU A 184 1.09 -18.72 0.10
C LEU A 184 1.09 -19.67 1.30
N PHE A 185 1.21 -19.15 2.52
CA PHE A 185 1.20 -19.98 3.73
C PHE A 185 -0.15 -20.67 3.95
N LYS A 186 -1.27 -20.00 3.62
CA LYS A 186 -2.59 -20.62 3.64
C LYS A 186 -2.66 -21.81 2.70
N LEU A 187 -2.15 -21.67 1.47
CA LEU A 187 -2.19 -22.72 0.45
C LEU A 187 -1.24 -23.89 0.75
N LEU A 188 -0.05 -23.61 1.29
CA LEU A 188 0.98 -24.62 1.55
C LEU A 188 0.78 -25.36 2.88
N PHE A 189 0.55 -24.63 3.97
CA PHE A 189 0.64 -25.18 5.33
C PHE A 189 -0.69 -25.25 6.05
N ALA A 190 -1.55 -24.24 5.88
CA ALA A 190 -2.79 -24.12 6.66
C ALA A 190 -4.03 -24.63 5.94
N ARG A 191 -3.93 -25.24 4.76
CA ARG A 191 -5.10 -25.64 3.93
C ARG A 191 -6.10 -26.51 4.68
N LYS A 192 -5.64 -27.37 5.60
CA LYS A 192 -6.48 -28.26 6.41
C LYS A 192 -6.81 -27.72 7.81
N THR A 193 -6.07 -26.74 8.30
CA THR A 193 -6.18 -26.21 9.68
C THR A 193 -6.90 -24.86 9.70
N PHE A 194 -7.05 -24.20 8.56
CA PHE A 194 -7.67 -22.89 8.45
C PHE A 194 -9.17 -22.94 8.77
N VAL A 195 -9.56 -22.27 9.85
CA VAL A 195 -10.96 -22.10 10.23
C VAL A 195 -11.57 -20.99 9.38
N ARG A 196 -12.72 -21.26 8.76
CA ARG A 196 -13.43 -20.30 7.92
C ARG A 196 -14.11 -19.25 8.80
N GLY A 197 -13.86 -17.98 8.52
CA GLY A 197 -14.62 -16.87 9.10
C GLY A 197 -16.02 -16.73 8.48
N PRO A 198 -16.86 -15.82 9.01
CA PRO A 198 -18.21 -15.57 8.52
C PRO A 198 -18.22 -15.08 7.06
N PHE A 199 -17.16 -14.36 6.65
CA PHE A 199 -16.90 -14.07 5.25
C PHE A 199 -15.95 -15.12 4.65
N HIS A 200 -16.41 -15.85 3.63
CA HIS A 200 -15.58 -16.84 2.94
C HIS A 200 -15.86 -16.93 1.44
N LEU A 201 -14.80 -17.17 0.66
CA LEU A 201 -14.88 -17.41 -0.79
C LEU A 201 -15.31 -18.85 -1.15
N GLY A 202 -15.63 -19.68 -0.14
CA GLY A 202 -16.07 -21.05 -0.32
C GLY A 202 -15.03 -21.92 -1.04
N PRO A 203 -15.43 -22.76 -2.01
CA PRO A 203 -14.52 -23.65 -2.73
C PRO A 203 -13.55 -22.91 -3.66
N PHE A 204 -13.87 -21.68 -4.06
CA PHE A 204 -13.02 -20.87 -4.93
C PHE A 204 -11.82 -20.25 -4.21
N SER A 205 -11.77 -20.31 -2.87
CA SER A 205 -10.69 -19.71 -2.09
C SER A 205 -9.30 -20.21 -2.52
N ASP A 206 -9.17 -21.48 -2.88
CA ASP A 206 -7.87 -22.05 -3.24
C ASP A 206 -7.45 -21.63 -4.65
N ILE A 207 -8.40 -21.64 -5.61
CA ILE A 207 -8.16 -21.23 -7.00
C ILE A 207 -7.79 -19.75 -7.05
N ILE A 208 -8.55 -18.90 -6.38
CA ILE A 208 -8.29 -17.45 -6.30
C ILE A 208 -6.91 -17.20 -5.67
N GLY A 209 -6.56 -17.96 -4.62
CA GLY A 209 -5.24 -17.85 -3.99
C GLY A 209 -4.09 -18.18 -4.95
N ILE A 210 -4.21 -19.25 -5.73
CA ILE A 210 -3.19 -19.64 -6.72
C ILE A 210 -3.06 -18.56 -7.80
N VAL A 211 -4.17 -18.08 -8.34
CA VAL A 211 -4.19 -17.00 -9.35
C VAL A 211 -3.55 -15.74 -8.79
N ALA A 212 -3.85 -15.38 -7.53
CA ALA A 212 -3.27 -14.22 -6.87
C ALA A 212 -1.74 -14.34 -6.73
N ILE A 213 -1.21 -15.51 -6.33
CA ILE A 213 0.24 -15.71 -6.22
C ILE A 213 0.90 -15.63 -7.59
N LEU A 214 0.34 -16.29 -8.60
CA LEU A 214 0.88 -16.23 -9.96
C LEU A 214 0.90 -14.79 -10.49
N TRP A 215 -0.17 -14.03 -10.23
CA TRP A 215 -0.23 -12.62 -10.56
C TRP A 215 0.83 -11.80 -9.82
N ILE A 216 1.00 -12.01 -8.51
CA ILE A 216 2.01 -11.32 -7.70
C ILE A 216 3.43 -11.63 -8.21
N CYS A 217 3.72 -12.89 -8.56
CA CYS A 217 4.99 -13.26 -9.16
C CYS A 217 5.21 -12.56 -10.51
N PHE A 218 4.19 -12.57 -11.38
CA PHE A 218 4.23 -11.94 -12.69
C PHE A 218 4.52 -10.43 -12.61
N ILE A 219 3.76 -9.70 -11.79
CA ILE A 219 3.96 -8.25 -11.62
C ILE A 219 5.32 -7.95 -10.99
N THR A 220 5.78 -8.77 -10.02
CA THR A 220 7.07 -8.54 -9.37
C THR A 220 8.21 -8.61 -10.38
N VAL A 221 8.17 -9.57 -11.30
CA VAL A 221 9.14 -9.67 -12.39
C VAL A 221 9.06 -8.45 -13.31
N ILE A 222 7.86 -8.06 -13.75
CA ILE A 222 7.68 -6.92 -14.65
C ILE A 222 8.17 -5.61 -14.04
N PHE A 223 7.87 -5.36 -12.76
CA PHE A 223 8.27 -4.12 -12.11
C PHE A 223 9.78 -4.04 -11.86
N VAL A 224 10.48 -5.17 -11.82
CA VAL A 224 11.95 -5.21 -11.72
C VAL A 224 12.64 -4.98 -13.06
N LEU A 225 11.96 -5.21 -14.19
CA LEU A 225 12.55 -5.01 -15.52
C LEU A 225 12.77 -3.51 -15.81
N PRO A 226 13.87 -3.16 -16.52
CA PRO A 226 14.14 -1.78 -16.92
C PRO A 226 13.11 -1.28 -17.93
N THR A 227 12.77 0.00 -17.84
CA THR A 227 11.72 0.64 -18.66
C THR A 227 12.19 1.05 -20.05
N ALA A 228 13.50 1.10 -20.30
CA ALA A 228 14.08 1.47 -21.58
C ALA A 228 15.39 0.72 -21.86
N TYR A 229 15.69 0.52 -23.13
CA TYR A 229 16.97 -0.02 -23.62
C TYR A 229 17.68 1.05 -24.45
N PRO A 230 19.02 1.25 -24.31
CA PRO A 230 19.96 0.49 -23.48
C PRO A 230 19.85 0.79 -21.97
N VAL A 231 20.15 -0.22 -21.16
CA VAL A 231 20.12 -0.12 -19.69
C VAL A 231 21.31 0.70 -19.21
N THR A 232 21.04 1.82 -18.55
CA THR A 232 22.04 2.68 -17.89
C THR A 232 21.80 2.66 -16.38
N GLU A 233 22.78 3.12 -15.59
CA GLU A 233 22.61 3.29 -14.13
C GLU A 233 21.44 4.20 -13.76
N LEU A 234 21.08 5.12 -14.67
CA LEU A 234 19.96 6.05 -14.52
C LEU A 234 18.59 5.40 -14.82
N ASN A 235 18.55 4.26 -15.51
CA ASN A 235 17.30 3.59 -15.91
C ASN A 235 17.11 2.22 -15.23
N LEU A 236 18.10 1.76 -14.45
CA LEU A 236 18.02 0.50 -13.74
C LEU A 236 17.06 0.62 -12.55
N ASN A 237 16.05 -0.25 -12.48
CA ASN A 237 15.19 -0.30 -11.31
C ASN A 237 15.91 -1.01 -10.15
N TYR A 238 16.41 -0.23 -9.19
CA TYR A 238 17.07 -0.73 -7.98
C TYR A 238 16.13 -1.44 -7.00
N ALA A 239 14.84 -1.57 -7.32
CA ALA A 239 13.88 -2.20 -6.44
C ALA A 239 14.19 -3.68 -6.13
N SER A 240 14.73 -4.43 -7.10
CA SER A 240 15.12 -5.83 -6.87
C SER A 240 16.22 -5.98 -5.82
N ALA A 241 17.22 -5.10 -5.85
CA ALA A 241 18.31 -5.09 -4.88
C ALA A 241 17.79 -4.72 -3.48
N ALA A 242 16.92 -3.72 -3.39
CA ALA A 242 16.32 -3.31 -2.11
C ALA A 242 15.42 -4.40 -1.52
N VAL A 243 14.55 -5.01 -2.33
CA VAL A 243 13.63 -6.08 -1.90
C VAL A 243 14.41 -7.33 -1.52
N GLY A 244 15.37 -7.75 -2.36
CA GLY A 244 16.23 -8.90 -2.08
C GLY A 244 17.05 -8.70 -0.80
N GLY A 245 17.65 -7.52 -0.62
CA GLY A 245 18.35 -7.14 0.61
C GLY A 245 17.44 -7.20 1.84
N THR A 246 16.21 -6.70 1.73
CA THR A 246 15.24 -6.74 2.83
C THR A 246 14.86 -8.16 3.23
N ILE A 247 14.60 -9.04 2.26
CA ILE A 247 14.29 -10.45 2.51
C ILE A 247 15.48 -11.16 3.17
N VAL A 248 16.71 -10.90 2.70
CA VAL A 248 17.93 -11.48 3.27
C VAL A 248 18.16 -10.99 4.69
N LEU A 249 17.98 -9.70 4.96
CA LEU A 249 18.12 -9.13 6.30
C LEU A 249 17.07 -9.68 7.27
N ALA A 250 15.81 -9.74 6.84
CA ALA A 250 14.73 -10.31 7.65
C ALA A 250 14.94 -11.81 7.93
N GLY A 251 15.31 -12.58 6.91
CA GLY A 251 15.62 -14.00 7.04
C GLY A 251 16.86 -14.24 7.91
N GLY A 252 17.90 -13.41 7.75
CA GLY A 252 19.09 -13.44 8.58
C GLY A 252 18.78 -13.15 10.04
N TYR A 253 18.03 -12.08 10.33
CA TYR A 253 17.58 -11.75 11.67
C TYR A 253 16.76 -12.88 12.30
N TRP A 254 15.87 -13.50 11.53
CA TRP A 254 15.08 -14.66 11.97
C TRP A 254 15.95 -15.87 12.34
N LEU A 255 16.92 -16.22 11.49
CA LEU A 255 17.80 -17.36 11.70
C LEU A 255 18.79 -17.15 12.86
N ILE A 256 19.27 -15.92 13.04
CA ILE A 256 20.26 -15.58 14.07
C ILE A 256 19.59 -15.51 15.45
N ASP A 257 18.50 -14.76 15.58
CA ASP A 257 17.96 -14.39 16.89
C ASP A 257 16.43 -14.60 17.01
N ALA A 258 15.63 -14.07 16.07
CA ALA A 258 14.18 -13.96 16.29
C ALA A 258 13.46 -15.31 16.51
N ARG A 259 13.93 -16.40 15.88
CA ARG A 259 13.37 -17.75 16.09
C ARG A 259 13.50 -18.28 17.52
N ARG A 260 14.38 -17.70 18.35
CA ARG A 260 14.66 -18.15 19.72
C ARG A 260 13.70 -17.56 20.74
N TRP A 261 13.14 -16.38 20.47
CA TRP A 261 12.36 -15.62 21.44
C TRP A 261 10.95 -15.24 20.95
N PHE A 262 10.69 -15.21 19.63
CA PHE A 262 9.37 -14.85 19.10
C PHE A 262 8.38 -16.01 19.25
N LYS A 263 7.36 -15.83 20.10
CA LYS A 263 6.34 -16.86 20.41
C LYS A 263 5.05 -16.74 19.59
N GLY A 264 5.00 -15.81 18.63
CA GLY A 264 3.83 -15.54 17.80
C GLY A 264 2.88 -14.49 18.38
N PRO A 265 1.78 -14.16 17.66
CA PRO A 265 0.86 -13.11 18.04
C PRO A 265 0.12 -13.44 19.34
N ILE A 266 0.05 -12.50 20.28
CA ILE A 266 -0.69 -12.68 21.52
C ILE A 266 -2.18 -12.46 21.23
N ALA A 267 -3.00 -13.49 21.46
CA ALA A 267 -4.45 -13.39 21.27
C ALA A 267 -5.08 -12.51 22.37
N ASN A 268 -5.74 -11.41 21.98
CA ASN A 268 -6.41 -10.48 22.91
C ASN A 268 -7.80 -10.96 23.38
N VAL A 269 -8.34 -12.01 22.77
CA VAL A 269 -9.68 -12.53 23.08
C VAL A 269 -9.56 -14.02 23.43
N THR A 270 -9.78 -14.35 24.70
CA THR A 270 -9.95 -15.73 25.14
C THR A 270 -11.27 -16.27 24.59
N THR A 271 -11.30 -17.54 24.21
CA THR A 271 -12.45 -18.27 23.64
C THR A 271 -13.76 -18.11 24.44
N ASP A 272 -13.66 -17.80 25.74
CA ASP A 272 -14.81 -17.54 26.63
C ASP A 272 -15.55 -16.22 26.34
N THR A 273 -14.87 -15.21 25.78
CA THR A 273 -15.48 -13.91 25.48
C THR A 273 -16.40 -14.01 24.24
N TYR A 274 -16.08 -14.88 23.28
CA TYR A 274 -16.93 -15.14 22.10
C TYR A 274 -18.26 -15.81 22.49
N ARG A 275 -18.25 -16.81 23.40
CA ARG A 275 -19.48 -17.49 23.86
C ARG A 275 -20.43 -16.56 24.63
N SER A 276 -19.89 -15.56 25.32
CA SER A 276 -20.71 -14.57 26.04
C SER A 276 -21.35 -13.52 25.13
N ALA A 277 -20.81 -13.29 23.94
CA ALA A 277 -21.36 -12.34 22.96
C ALA A 277 -22.52 -12.96 22.17
N ASP A 278 -22.41 -14.24 21.78
CA ASP A 278 -23.48 -14.98 21.09
C ASP A 278 -24.66 -15.36 22.02
N GLY A 279 -24.44 -15.35 23.34
CA GLY A 279 -25.50 -15.60 24.34
C GLY A 279 -26.36 -14.39 24.70
N LYS A 280 -26.12 -13.23 24.06
CA LYS A 280 -26.90 -11.99 24.22
C LYS A 280 -27.34 -11.46 22.86
N MET A 281 -28.14 -12.25 22.14
CA MET A 281 -29.08 -11.76 21.12
C MET A 281 -30.49 -12.16 21.51
#